data_AF-A0A4Q1QSX9-F1
#
_entry.id   AF-A0A4Q1QSX9-F1
#
_cell.length_a   1.000
_cell.length_b   1.000
_cell.length_c   1.000
_cell.angle_alpha   90.00
_cell.angle_beta   90.00
_cell.angle_gamma   90.00
#
_symmetry.space_group_name_H-M   'P 1'
#
loop_
_entity.id
_entity.type
_entity.pdbx_description
1 polymer ?
#
loop_
_entity_poly.entity_id
_entity_poly.type
_entity_poly.pdbx_seq_one_letter_code
_entity_poly.pdbx_strand_id
1 'polypeptide(L)'
;MTAKQDAPRLSDLMPWSVAPLRLGRSWVRAPDPATLRARWTALVEAGDPAARERLFRPSRARTLHSAVGQLPGQATPTGRLHRASGPCPEPVRILHGPFDQQWLLPDHRLIDGARPELWRVADERQLFVVEWGQVPQLAGPPVVCSTLLPDGRAPAGRPGRIRPFYRRPGGREPNLAPGLLTLLGRRLDRPVRPTDLLAWLAASARHSPEGCAVPLTADPEIWERGVALGGRLLWLWTRGAHVDGTPGGHGGERPRMPGGRRPYVRSALPARGLPPSLGYDPEEEALLLGDGRISPVPAGAWDFHAGGVRVLEAWFAARTGTSADEPEPGSLAALRPAHWLQEWTSELLELLTVLALLSELRPQCTELQQATDDGPQLAAYELRAAGILPAPVFAHRPASVLDHHEEGPEGQFALL
;
A
#
# COMPACT_ATOMS: atom_id res chain seq x y z
N MET A 1 2.73 -39.69 2.74
CA MET A 1 2.83 -38.35 3.36
C MET A 1 4.22 -37.80 3.06
N THR A 2 4.38 -37.23 1.88
CA THR A 2 5.62 -36.55 1.48
C THR A 2 5.82 -35.35 2.40
N ALA A 3 7.01 -35.21 2.99
CA ALA A 3 7.32 -34.06 3.83
C ALA A 3 7.06 -32.79 3.03
N LYS A 4 6.15 -31.94 3.51
CA LYS A 4 5.82 -30.65 2.90
C LYS A 4 7.15 -29.89 2.74
N GLN A 5 7.59 -29.68 1.51
CA GLN A 5 8.84 -29.01 1.24
C GLN A 5 8.77 -27.58 1.79
N ASP A 6 9.83 -27.15 2.48
CA ASP A 6 9.93 -25.83 3.09
C ASP A 6 9.98 -24.76 1.99
N ALA A 7 8.83 -24.12 1.72
CA ALA A 7 8.71 -23.07 0.71
C ALA A 7 9.53 -21.84 1.14
N PRO A 8 10.25 -21.17 0.22
CA PRO A 8 11.03 -20.00 0.58
C PRO A 8 10.14 -18.85 1.06
N ARG A 9 10.66 -18.01 1.95
CA ARG A 9 9.92 -16.87 2.48
C ARG A 9 10.04 -15.69 1.55
N LEU A 10 9.05 -14.80 1.60
CA LEU A 10 9.14 -13.51 0.93
C LEU A 10 10.37 -12.71 1.37
N SER A 11 10.78 -12.83 2.64
CA SER A 11 12.01 -12.22 3.16
C SER A 11 13.28 -12.76 2.53
N ASP A 12 13.25 -14.01 2.05
CA ASP A 12 14.38 -14.66 1.40
C ASP A 12 14.47 -14.20 -0.06
N LEU A 13 13.32 -14.10 -0.74
CA LEU A 13 13.25 -13.71 -2.15
C LEU A 13 13.43 -12.21 -2.37
N MET A 14 12.90 -11.37 -1.48
CA MET A 14 12.97 -9.89 -1.53
C MET A 14 13.67 -9.34 -0.27
N PRO A 15 15.00 -9.38 -0.20
CA PRO A 15 15.75 -9.19 1.05
C PRO A 15 15.64 -7.78 1.66
N TRP A 16 15.52 -6.73 0.85
CA TRP A 16 15.33 -5.38 1.38
C TRP A 16 13.88 -5.18 1.84
N SER A 17 13.73 -4.80 3.10
CA SER A 17 12.44 -4.40 3.66
C SER A 17 12.60 -3.19 4.56
N VAL A 18 11.52 -2.42 4.67
CA VAL A 18 11.42 -1.23 5.49
C VAL A 18 10.21 -1.37 6.41
N ALA A 19 10.36 -0.94 7.66
CA ALA A 19 9.26 -0.89 8.59
C ALA A 19 8.23 0.18 8.16
N PRO A 20 6.93 0.02 8.50
CA PRO A 20 5.92 1.04 8.24
C PRO A 20 6.31 2.46 8.68
N LEU A 21 5.72 3.44 8.00
CA LEU A 21 5.80 4.83 8.45
C LEU A 21 5.15 4.95 9.81
N ARG A 22 5.76 5.77 10.68
CA ARG A 22 5.13 6.16 11.94
C ARG A 22 4.76 7.63 11.83
N LEU A 23 3.48 7.90 11.57
CA LEU A 23 3.01 9.28 11.45
C LEU A 23 3.12 10.01 12.79
N GLY A 24 2.77 9.34 13.90
CA GLY A 24 2.79 9.91 15.25
C GLY A 24 1.63 10.84 15.57
N ARG A 25 0.91 11.28 14.54
CA ARG A 25 -0.26 12.15 14.60
C ARG A 25 -1.17 11.81 13.42
N SER A 26 -2.47 11.73 13.67
CA SER A 26 -3.44 11.37 12.63
C SER A 26 -3.76 12.54 11.68
N TRP A 27 -3.61 13.78 12.14
CA TRP A 27 -4.05 14.96 11.40
C TRP A 27 -3.24 15.23 10.12
N VAL A 28 -2.02 14.68 9.99
CA VAL A 28 -1.17 14.83 8.79
C VAL A 28 -1.65 13.99 7.61
N ARG A 29 -2.68 13.15 7.80
CA ARG A 29 -3.33 12.32 6.80
C ARG A 29 -4.84 12.58 6.75
N ALA A 30 -5.44 12.59 5.56
CA ALA A 30 -6.88 12.73 5.39
C ALA A 30 -7.37 12.07 4.10
N PRO A 31 -8.68 11.73 3.99
CA PRO A 31 -9.27 11.21 2.76
C PRO A 31 -9.34 12.25 1.63
N ASP A 32 -9.17 13.53 1.93
CA ASP A 32 -9.19 14.63 0.95
C ASP A 32 -8.07 15.65 1.22
N PRO A 33 -7.54 16.32 0.17
CA PRO A 33 -6.43 17.26 0.33
C PRO A 33 -6.86 18.60 0.94
N ALA A 34 -8.11 19.01 0.78
CA ALA A 34 -8.61 20.29 1.30
C ALA A 34 -8.58 20.30 2.83
N THR A 35 -8.94 19.19 3.48
CA THR A 35 -8.82 18.99 4.91
C THR A 35 -7.37 19.14 5.39
N LEU A 36 -6.39 18.59 4.66
CA LEU A 36 -4.98 18.75 5.02
C LEU A 36 -4.51 20.20 4.92
N ARG A 37 -4.94 20.92 3.89
CA ARG A 37 -4.65 22.35 3.75
C ARG A 37 -5.28 23.16 4.88
N ALA A 38 -6.54 22.90 5.22
CA ALA A 38 -7.21 23.56 6.34
C ALA A 38 -6.50 23.29 7.69
N ARG A 39 -6.05 22.05 7.91
CA ARG A 39 -5.27 21.69 9.11
C ARG A 39 -3.92 22.39 9.16
N TRP A 40 -3.23 22.49 8.01
CA TRP A 40 -1.99 23.23 7.92
C TRP A 40 -2.18 24.72 8.22
N THR A 41 -3.19 25.34 7.61
CA THR A 41 -3.55 26.75 7.87
C THR A 41 -3.82 26.97 9.35
N ALA A 42 -4.66 26.15 9.98
CA ALA A 42 -4.94 26.24 11.41
C ALA A 42 -3.68 26.09 12.30
N LEU A 43 -2.72 25.25 11.90
CA LEU A 43 -1.45 25.11 12.61
C LEU A 43 -0.57 26.36 12.49
N VAL A 44 -0.45 26.91 11.28
CA VAL A 44 0.41 28.08 10.99
C VAL A 44 -0.20 29.38 11.53
N GLU A 45 -1.52 29.52 11.50
CA GLU A 45 -2.23 30.72 11.99
C GLU A 45 -2.51 30.69 13.50
N ALA A 46 -2.07 29.66 14.22
CA ALA A 46 -2.22 29.59 15.67
C ALA A 46 -1.60 30.83 16.34
N GLY A 47 -2.43 31.57 17.08
CA GLY A 47 -2.13 32.93 17.56
C GLY A 47 -0.97 33.05 18.55
N ASP A 48 -0.54 31.95 19.17
CA ASP A 48 0.65 31.91 20.02
C ASP A 48 1.39 30.55 19.92
N PRO A 49 2.67 30.46 20.35
CA PRO A 49 3.46 29.23 20.28
C PRO A 49 2.87 28.04 21.07
N ALA A 50 2.20 28.29 22.20
CA ALA A 50 1.63 27.23 23.03
C ALA A 50 0.36 26.63 22.39
N ALA A 51 -0.47 27.45 21.75
CA ALA A 51 -1.58 27.02 20.92
C ALA A 51 -1.08 26.17 19.73
N ARG A 52 -0.02 26.62 19.05
CA ARG A 52 0.60 25.85 17.96
C ARG A 52 1.11 24.50 18.45
N GLU A 53 1.77 24.45 19.61
CA GLU A 53 2.30 23.20 20.17
C GLU A 53 1.18 22.22 20.54
N ARG A 54 0.09 22.70 21.16
CA ARG A 54 -1.10 21.90 21.44
C ARG A 54 -1.71 21.31 20.17
N LEU A 55 -1.88 22.12 19.12
CA LEU A 55 -2.39 21.67 17.82
C LEU A 55 -1.47 20.65 17.15
N PHE A 56 -0.16 20.88 17.21
CA PHE A 56 0.86 20.02 16.59
C PHE A 56 0.85 18.60 17.17
N ARG A 57 0.64 18.47 18.50
CA ARG A 57 0.77 17.23 19.27
C ARG A 57 2.20 16.67 19.19
N PRO A 58 3.16 17.26 19.93
CA PRO A 58 4.54 16.79 19.94
C PRO A 58 4.63 15.37 20.47
N SER A 59 5.58 14.62 19.93
CA SER A 59 5.96 13.30 20.41
C SER A 59 7.43 13.30 20.78
N ARG A 60 7.94 12.19 21.33
CA ARG A 60 9.39 12.04 21.55
C ARG A 60 10.21 12.24 20.28
N ALA A 61 9.63 11.94 19.11
CA ALA A 61 10.35 11.93 17.85
C ALA A 61 10.24 13.25 17.09
N ARG A 62 9.12 13.98 17.24
CA ARG A 62 8.88 15.24 16.53
C ARG A 62 8.26 16.27 17.46
N THR A 63 8.85 17.45 17.45
CA THR A 63 8.38 18.67 18.13
C THR A 63 8.41 19.83 17.15
N LEU A 64 7.87 20.98 17.54
CA LEU A 64 7.99 22.21 16.74
C LEU A 64 9.45 22.64 16.51
N HIS A 65 10.39 22.12 17.31
CA HIS A 65 11.81 22.44 17.26
C HIS A 65 12.67 21.33 16.65
N SER A 66 12.06 20.27 16.11
CA SER A 66 12.80 19.24 15.38
C SER A 66 13.42 19.82 14.10
N ALA A 67 14.73 19.64 13.95
CA ALA A 67 15.48 19.93 12.73
C ALA A 67 15.75 18.60 12.02
N VAL A 68 15.22 18.46 10.80
CA VAL A 68 15.34 17.25 9.97
C VAL A 68 15.56 17.66 8.53
N GLY A 69 16.26 16.84 7.76
CA GLY A 69 16.41 17.05 6.33
C GLY A 69 15.08 16.86 5.60
N GLN A 70 15.04 17.37 4.38
CA GLN A 70 13.92 17.26 3.45
C GLN A 70 13.63 15.79 3.13
N LEU A 71 12.35 15.46 2.94
CA LEU A 71 12.02 14.14 2.39
C LEU A 71 12.47 14.05 0.93
N PRO A 72 13.18 12.98 0.53
CA PRO A 72 13.61 12.83 -0.84
C PRO A 72 12.45 12.96 -1.83
N GLY A 73 12.66 13.74 -2.90
CA GLY A 73 11.65 14.01 -3.91
C GLY A 73 10.53 14.97 -3.50
N GLN A 74 10.60 15.61 -2.32
CA GLN A 74 9.58 16.52 -1.81
C GLN A 74 10.13 17.93 -1.68
N ALA A 75 9.44 18.94 -2.22
CA ALA A 75 9.81 20.35 -2.05
C ALA A 75 9.27 20.92 -0.74
N THR A 76 9.80 20.45 0.40
CA THR A 76 9.38 20.91 1.74
C THR A 76 10.48 21.65 2.50
N PRO A 77 10.16 22.69 3.29
CA PRO A 77 11.16 23.41 4.08
C PRO A 77 11.77 22.55 5.19
N THR A 78 13.07 22.75 5.48
CA THR A 78 13.78 22.00 6.53
C THR A 78 13.90 22.75 7.86
N GLY A 79 13.60 24.06 7.88
CA GLY A 79 13.63 24.87 9.11
C GLY A 79 12.58 24.43 10.13
N ARG A 80 12.83 24.64 11.43
CA ARG A 80 11.88 24.24 12.50
C ARG A 80 10.47 24.83 12.38
N LEU A 81 9.46 24.03 12.71
CA LEU A 81 8.03 24.40 12.64
C LEU A 81 7.59 25.49 13.62
N HIS A 82 8.33 25.76 14.71
CA HIS A 82 8.02 26.89 15.60
C HIS A 82 8.05 28.24 14.87
N ARG A 83 8.81 28.33 13.76
CA ARG A 83 8.88 29.47 12.84
C ARG A 83 8.15 29.20 11.53
N ALA A 84 7.37 28.12 11.44
CA ALA A 84 6.66 27.79 10.22
C ALA A 84 5.77 28.95 9.79
N SER A 85 5.96 29.34 8.54
CA SER A 85 5.19 30.29 7.77
C SER A 85 5.14 29.78 6.33
N GLY A 86 4.15 30.25 5.56
CA GLY A 86 4.06 29.93 4.13
C GLY A 86 3.09 28.80 3.80
N PRO A 87 3.04 28.42 2.52
CA PRO A 87 1.98 27.58 1.99
C PRO A 87 2.05 26.15 2.55
N CYS A 88 0.90 25.49 2.54
CA CYS A 88 0.81 24.06 2.83
C CYS A 88 1.67 23.27 1.84
N PRO A 89 2.52 22.32 2.31
CA PRO A 89 3.13 21.33 1.43
C PRO A 89 2.08 20.66 0.55
N GLU A 90 2.39 20.45 -0.72
CA GLU A 90 1.43 19.80 -1.62
C GLU A 90 1.12 18.39 -1.10
N PRO A 91 -0.14 18.09 -0.74
CA PRO A 91 -0.48 16.76 -0.25
C PRO A 91 -0.19 15.70 -1.30
N VAL A 92 0.43 14.60 -0.89
CA VAL A 92 0.73 13.46 -1.76
C VAL A 92 -0.24 12.32 -1.53
N ARG A 93 -0.60 11.61 -2.60
CA ARG A 93 -1.43 10.42 -2.52
C ARG A 93 -0.59 9.24 -2.03
N ILE A 94 -1.09 8.54 -1.03
CA ILE A 94 -0.46 7.35 -0.43
C ILE A 94 -1.45 6.19 -0.38
N LEU A 95 -0.93 4.97 -0.25
CA LEU A 95 -1.74 3.81 0.13
C LEU A 95 -1.80 3.71 1.67
N HIS A 96 -3.00 3.85 2.23
CA HIS A 96 -3.31 3.68 3.64
C HIS A 96 -3.95 2.31 3.89
N GLY A 97 -3.21 1.38 4.49
CA GLY A 97 -3.67 -0.01 4.57
C GLY A 97 -3.71 -0.70 3.20
N PRO A 98 -4.55 -1.72 2.98
CA PRO A 98 -4.46 -2.54 1.77
C PRO A 98 -5.09 -1.92 0.51
N PHE A 99 -6.13 -1.09 0.64
CA PHE A 99 -6.90 -0.61 -0.52
C PHE A 99 -7.38 0.85 -0.44
N ASP A 100 -7.19 1.52 0.70
CA ASP A 100 -7.62 2.91 0.85
C ASP A 100 -6.51 3.85 0.40
N GLN A 101 -6.82 4.68 -0.60
CA GLN A 101 -5.90 5.71 -1.04
C GLN A 101 -6.28 7.00 -0.32
N GLN A 102 -5.32 7.57 0.40
CA GLN A 102 -5.51 8.81 1.16
C GLN A 102 -4.43 9.82 0.81
N TRP A 103 -4.56 11.02 1.36
CA TRP A 103 -3.59 12.09 1.21
C TRP A 103 -2.74 12.21 2.47
N LEU A 104 -1.47 12.56 2.31
CA LEU A 104 -0.49 12.79 3.38
C LEU A 104 0.23 14.12 3.14
N LEU A 105 0.52 14.88 4.19
CA LEU A 105 1.46 16.00 4.13
C LEU A 105 2.90 15.46 4.12
N PRO A 106 3.66 15.57 3.02
CA PRO A 106 4.97 14.93 2.86
C PRO A 106 6.10 15.76 3.49
N ASP A 107 5.94 16.15 4.75
CA ASP A 107 6.92 16.96 5.47
C ASP A 107 7.57 16.15 6.59
N HIS A 108 8.89 16.01 6.54
CA HIS A 108 9.64 15.19 7.49
C HIS A 108 9.46 15.65 8.94
N ARG A 109 9.24 16.96 9.15
CA ARG A 109 9.04 17.58 10.46
C ARG A 109 7.72 17.12 11.09
N LEU A 110 6.76 16.68 10.27
CA LEU A 110 5.43 16.23 10.68
C LEU A 110 5.33 14.72 10.95
N ILE A 111 6.35 13.92 10.61
CA ILE A 111 6.27 12.45 10.59
C ILE A 111 7.33 11.83 11.51
N ASP A 112 6.89 11.11 12.55
CA ASP A 112 7.76 10.54 13.59
C ASP A 112 8.76 9.47 13.11
N GLY A 113 8.47 8.81 12.00
CA GLY A 113 9.32 7.83 11.36
C GLY A 113 8.99 7.78 9.88
N ALA A 114 9.57 8.71 9.12
CA ALA A 114 9.18 8.95 7.73
C ALA A 114 9.78 7.97 6.72
N ARG A 115 10.83 7.22 7.10
CA ARG A 115 11.52 6.26 6.21
C ARG A 115 12.00 6.91 4.91
N PRO A 116 12.90 7.92 4.93
CA PRO A 116 13.38 8.62 3.74
C PRO A 116 13.84 7.68 2.60
N GLU A 117 14.35 6.49 2.94
CA GLU A 117 14.72 5.45 1.99
C GLU A 117 13.57 4.97 1.08
N LEU A 118 12.32 5.01 1.55
CA LEU A 118 11.15 4.69 0.71
C LEU A 118 10.84 5.83 -0.26
N TRP A 119 10.89 7.08 0.23
CA TRP A 119 10.65 8.27 -0.58
C TRP A 119 11.67 8.41 -1.70
N ARG A 120 12.95 8.10 -1.42
CA ARG A 120 14.04 8.19 -2.40
C ARG A 120 13.83 7.29 -3.61
N VAL A 121 13.13 6.17 -3.43
CA VAL A 121 12.85 5.22 -4.52
C VAL A 121 11.39 5.28 -4.99
N ALA A 122 10.60 6.24 -4.50
CA ALA A 122 9.17 6.38 -4.81
C ALA A 122 8.98 7.23 -6.07
N ASP A 123 9.38 6.70 -7.23
CA ASP A 123 9.11 7.31 -8.53
C ASP A 123 8.01 6.58 -9.30
N GLU A 124 7.71 7.07 -10.51
CA GLU A 124 6.70 6.53 -11.42
C GLU A 124 6.92 5.06 -11.85
N ARG A 125 8.14 4.53 -11.67
CA ARG A 125 8.47 3.14 -12.03
C ARG A 125 8.44 2.21 -10.82
N GLN A 126 8.28 2.75 -9.61
CA GLN A 126 8.32 1.96 -8.40
C GLN A 126 7.03 1.17 -8.18
N LEU A 127 7.22 -0.03 -7.62
CA LEU A 127 6.16 -0.82 -7.00
C LEU A 127 6.57 -1.14 -5.57
N PHE A 128 5.62 -1.14 -4.66
CA PHE A 128 5.82 -1.55 -3.28
C PHE A 128 5.02 -2.80 -3.01
N VAL A 129 5.70 -3.86 -2.57
CA VAL A 129 5.05 -5.06 -2.02
C VAL A 129 4.84 -4.84 -0.53
N VAL A 130 3.58 -4.78 -0.10
CA VAL A 130 3.20 -4.60 1.30
C VAL A 130 2.83 -5.96 1.87
N GLU A 131 3.72 -6.50 2.69
CA GLU A 131 3.53 -7.76 3.42
C GLU A 131 2.72 -7.50 4.70
N TRP A 132 1.60 -8.17 4.86
CA TRP A 132 0.75 -8.05 6.05
C TRP A 132 1.09 -9.14 7.07
N GLY A 133 1.15 -8.76 8.35
CA GLY A 133 1.26 -9.73 9.42
C GLY A 133 0.04 -10.66 9.42
N GLN A 134 0.26 -11.95 9.63
CA GLN A 134 -0.85 -12.90 9.72
C GLN A 134 -1.77 -12.53 10.89
N VAL A 135 -3.04 -12.32 10.57
CA VAL A 135 -4.13 -12.21 11.53
C VAL A 135 -4.87 -13.55 11.47
N PRO A 136 -4.80 -14.38 12.51
CA PRO A 136 -5.53 -15.64 12.55
C PRO A 136 -7.03 -15.40 12.30
N GLN A 137 -7.68 -16.33 11.59
CA GLN A 137 -9.14 -16.41 11.38
C GLN A 137 -9.77 -15.49 10.32
N LEU A 138 -9.05 -14.52 9.75
CA LEU A 138 -9.58 -13.68 8.67
C LEU A 138 -8.84 -13.93 7.36
N ALA A 139 -9.57 -14.36 6.34
CA ALA A 139 -9.04 -14.58 4.99
C ALA A 139 -8.66 -13.23 4.34
N GLY A 140 -7.56 -13.18 3.63
CA GLY A 140 -7.11 -12.01 2.89
C GLY A 140 -5.78 -12.28 2.19
N PRO A 141 -5.40 -11.44 1.22
CA PRO A 141 -4.12 -11.60 0.55
C PRO A 141 -2.96 -11.30 1.52
N PRO A 142 -1.91 -12.13 1.58
CA PRO A 142 -0.77 -11.90 2.47
C PRO A 142 0.09 -10.71 2.04
N VAL A 143 -0.02 -10.35 0.77
CA VAL A 143 0.67 -9.22 0.16
C VAL A 143 -0.30 -8.43 -0.70
N VAL A 144 -0.10 -7.12 -0.79
CA VAL A 144 -0.72 -6.27 -1.82
C VAL A 144 0.37 -5.43 -2.45
N CYS A 145 0.28 -5.19 -3.75
CA CYS A 145 1.22 -4.31 -4.45
C CYS A 145 0.62 -2.93 -4.69
N SER A 146 1.45 -1.88 -4.64
CA SER A 146 1.02 -0.52 -4.93
C SER A 146 2.06 0.24 -5.73
N THR A 147 1.60 1.11 -6.63
CA THR A 147 2.42 2.18 -7.24
C THR A 147 2.50 3.42 -6.35
N LEU A 148 1.61 3.54 -5.37
CA LEU A 148 1.64 4.62 -4.38
C LEU A 148 2.55 4.23 -3.23
N LEU A 149 3.19 5.22 -2.59
CA LEU A 149 3.93 5.01 -1.35
C LEU A 149 2.96 4.45 -0.27
N PRO A 150 3.21 3.25 0.27
CA PRO A 150 2.39 2.72 1.35
C PRO A 150 2.87 3.26 2.70
N ASP A 151 1.93 3.60 3.59
CA ASP A 151 2.28 3.92 4.96
C ASP A 151 2.54 2.66 5.83
N GLY A 152 2.11 1.49 5.34
CA GLY A 152 2.25 0.21 6.02
C GLY A 152 1.31 0.02 7.21
N ARG A 153 0.22 0.81 7.33
CA ARG A 153 -0.80 0.66 8.35
C ARG A 153 -1.44 -0.73 8.26
N ALA A 154 -1.36 -1.52 9.32
CA ALA A 154 -2.04 -2.81 9.42
C ALA A 154 -3.30 -2.70 10.30
N PRO A 155 -4.52 -2.59 9.73
CA PRO A 155 -5.74 -2.30 10.49
C PRO A 155 -5.92 -3.15 11.75
N ALA A 156 -5.73 -4.47 11.66
CA ALA A 156 -5.83 -5.43 12.77
C ALA A 156 -4.56 -5.57 13.66
N GLY A 157 -3.66 -4.58 13.63
CA GLY A 157 -2.70 -4.33 14.71
C GLY A 157 -1.30 -4.98 14.58
N ARG A 158 -1.06 -5.87 13.61
CA ARG A 158 0.30 -6.42 13.39
C ARG A 158 1.02 -5.68 12.26
N PRO A 159 2.01 -4.81 12.55
CA PRO A 159 2.69 -4.03 11.53
C PRO A 159 3.44 -4.95 10.56
N GLY A 160 3.17 -4.74 9.27
CA GLY A 160 3.75 -5.49 8.17
C GLY A 160 5.18 -5.09 7.81
N ARG A 161 5.58 -5.39 6.57
CA ARG A 161 6.81 -4.89 5.96
C ARG A 161 6.51 -4.29 4.59
N ILE A 162 7.20 -3.19 4.28
CA ILE A 162 7.17 -2.59 2.95
C ILE A 162 8.43 -3.05 2.24
N ARG A 163 8.29 -3.67 1.07
CA ARG A 163 9.40 -4.14 0.24
C ARG A 163 9.33 -3.41 -1.11
N PRO A 164 10.14 -2.36 -1.32
CA PRO A 164 10.24 -1.74 -2.62
C PRO A 164 10.70 -2.78 -3.64
N PHE A 165 10.11 -2.76 -4.83
CA PHE A 165 10.45 -3.71 -5.88
C PHE A 165 11.77 -3.34 -6.56
N TYR A 166 12.10 -2.05 -6.64
CA TYR A 166 13.38 -1.55 -7.15
C TYR A 166 14.19 -0.86 -6.06
N ARG A 167 15.48 -1.19 -5.98
CA ARG A 167 16.46 -0.65 -5.02
C ARG A 167 17.02 0.71 -5.42
N ARG A 168 16.80 1.11 -6.68
CA ARG A 168 17.17 2.41 -7.25
C ARG A 168 15.98 3.05 -7.99
N PRO A 169 15.96 4.39 -8.06
CA PRO A 169 15.09 5.11 -8.98
C PRO A 169 15.27 4.68 -10.44
N GLY A 170 14.27 4.96 -11.26
CA GLY A 170 14.19 4.62 -12.68
C GLY A 170 13.83 3.15 -12.92
N GLY A 171 13.30 2.44 -11.92
CA GLY A 171 12.99 1.02 -12.05
C GLY A 171 14.23 0.13 -12.18
N ARG A 172 15.31 0.48 -11.45
CA ARG A 172 16.61 -0.19 -11.55
C ARG A 172 16.92 -1.03 -10.32
N GLU A 173 17.71 -2.08 -10.54
CA GLU A 173 18.14 -3.03 -9.49
C GLU A 173 16.95 -3.62 -8.71
N PRO A 174 16.23 -4.60 -9.26
CA PRO A 174 15.16 -5.29 -8.56
C PRO A 174 15.62 -5.80 -7.18
N ASN A 175 14.77 -5.63 -6.17
CA ASN A 175 14.94 -6.15 -4.82
C ASN A 175 14.65 -7.65 -4.80
N LEU A 176 15.55 -8.42 -5.40
CA LEU A 176 15.49 -9.86 -5.49
C LEU A 176 16.81 -10.47 -5.01
N ALA A 177 16.75 -11.67 -4.41
CA ALA A 177 17.94 -12.43 -4.05
C ALA A 177 18.86 -12.63 -5.28
N PRO A 178 20.14 -12.24 -5.22
CA PRO A 178 21.06 -12.40 -6.35
C PRO A 178 21.13 -13.87 -6.80
N GLY A 179 21.09 -14.09 -8.12
CA GLY A 179 21.13 -15.44 -8.71
C GLY A 179 19.78 -16.17 -8.77
N LEU A 180 18.74 -15.69 -8.08
CA LEU A 180 17.41 -16.31 -8.05
C LEU A 180 16.79 -16.47 -9.44
N LEU A 181 16.77 -15.39 -10.23
CA LEU A 181 16.19 -15.41 -11.58
C LEU A 181 16.94 -16.37 -12.51
N THR A 182 18.27 -16.42 -12.38
CA THR A 182 19.11 -17.35 -13.16
C THR A 182 18.81 -18.80 -12.81
N LEU A 183 18.66 -19.12 -11.53
CA LEU A 183 18.29 -20.48 -11.10
C LEU A 183 16.90 -20.85 -11.60
N LEU A 184 15.91 -19.97 -11.41
CA LEU A 184 14.55 -20.21 -11.90
C LEU A 184 14.53 -20.42 -13.41
N GLY A 185 15.27 -19.60 -14.16
CA GLY A 185 15.32 -19.73 -15.61
C GLY A 185 15.95 -21.04 -16.09
N ARG A 186 16.98 -21.54 -15.40
CA ARG A 186 17.53 -22.87 -15.66
C ARG A 186 16.55 -23.99 -15.30
N ARG A 187 15.81 -23.83 -14.20
CA ARG A 187 14.90 -24.86 -13.70
C ARG A 187 13.64 -24.99 -14.55
N LEU A 188 13.17 -23.89 -15.10
CA LEU A 188 11.97 -23.79 -15.96
C LEU A 188 12.31 -23.85 -17.46
N ASP A 189 13.60 -23.98 -17.80
CA ASP A 189 14.13 -23.96 -19.17
C ASP A 189 13.65 -22.76 -20.01
N ARG A 190 13.70 -21.56 -19.42
CA ARG A 190 13.23 -20.31 -20.04
C ARG A 190 13.76 -19.05 -19.37
N PRO A 191 13.76 -17.88 -20.01
CA PRO A 191 14.11 -16.62 -19.36
C PRO A 191 13.04 -16.24 -18.32
N VAL A 192 13.47 -15.83 -17.12
CA VAL A 192 12.57 -15.31 -16.08
C VAL A 192 12.92 -13.85 -15.80
N ARG A 193 11.97 -12.95 -16.06
CA ARG A 193 12.12 -11.51 -15.80
C ARG A 193 11.80 -11.21 -14.33
N PRO A 194 12.33 -10.10 -13.77
CA PRO A 194 11.96 -9.67 -12.42
C PRO A 194 10.44 -9.52 -12.23
N THR A 195 9.74 -8.96 -13.23
CA THR A 195 8.29 -8.77 -13.20
C THR A 195 7.51 -10.08 -13.22
N ASP A 196 8.05 -11.13 -13.87
CA ASP A 196 7.44 -12.47 -13.87
C ASP A 196 7.45 -13.04 -12.44
N LEU A 197 8.56 -12.88 -11.72
CA LEU A 197 8.64 -13.30 -10.31
C LEU A 197 7.71 -12.45 -9.41
N LEU A 198 7.57 -11.15 -9.66
CA LEU A 198 6.62 -10.31 -8.92
C LEU A 198 5.18 -10.76 -9.14
N ALA A 199 4.81 -11.07 -10.39
CA ALA A 199 3.51 -11.61 -10.74
C ALA A 199 3.30 -12.98 -10.07
N TRP A 200 4.26 -13.89 -10.17
CA TRP A 200 4.20 -15.18 -9.48
C TRP A 200 3.98 -15.03 -7.98
N LEU A 201 4.71 -14.12 -7.32
CA LEU A 201 4.56 -13.81 -5.90
C LEU A 201 3.16 -13.30 -5.57
N ALA A 202 2.59 -12.43 -6.41
CA ALA A 202 1.23 -11.92 -6.22
C ALA A 202 0.19 -13.04 -6.19
N ALA A 203 0.36 -14.09 -7.00
CA ALA A 203 -0.59 -15.20 -7.10
C ALA A 203 -0.32 -16.35 -6.12
N SER A 204 0.94 -16.63 -5.78
CA SER A 204 1.34 -17.82 -5.00
C SER A 204 1.59 -17.55 -3.52
N ALA A 205 1.80 -16.29 -3.13
CA ALA A 205 2.08 -15.95 -1.73
C ALA A 205 0.96 -16.40 -0.80
N ARG A 206 1.32 -16.95 0.36
CA ARG A 206 0.39 -17.38 1.42
C ARG A 206 0.90 -17.02 2.80
N HIS A 207 -0.02 -16.85 3.75
CA HIS A 207 0.34 -16.73 5.16
C HIS A 207 0.90 -18.06 5.69
N SER A 208 2.03 -18.00 6.40
CA SER A 208 2.53 -19.10 7.22
C SER A 208 2.86 -18.59 8.64
N PRO A 209 2.93 -19.48 9.65
CA PRO A 209 3.32 -19.11 11.01
C PRO A 209 4.67 -18.36 11.09
N GLU A 210 5.57 -18.63 10.15
CA GLU A 210 6.93 -18.10 10.10
C GLU A 210 7.08 -16.85 9.20
N GLY A 211 6.00 -16.39 8.58
CA GLY A 211 5.97 -15.21 7.69
C GLY A 211 5.21 -15.47 6.40
N CYS A 212 5.31 -14.55 5.44
CA CYS A 212 4.77 -14.80 4.10
C CYS A 212 5.62 -15.84 3.37
N ALA A 213 5.04 -17.00 3.07
CA ALA A 213 5.67 -18.04 2.26
C ALA A 213 5.33 -17.85 0.78
N VAL A 214 6.31 -18.09 -0.10
CA VAL A 214 6.17 -17.98 -1.56
C VAL A 214 6.62 -19.30 -2.18
N PRO A 215 5.71 -20.27 -2.37
CA PRO A 215 6.01 -21.53 -3.03
C PRO A 215 6.50 -21.27 -4.45
N LEU A 216 7.62 -21.87 -4.82
CA LEU A 216 8.16 -21.80 -6.17
C LEU A 216 7.91 -23.13 -6.86
N THR A 217 7.33 -23.12 -8.05
CA THR A 217 7.18 -24.32 -8.88
C THR A 217 8.41 -24.51 -9.76
N ALA A 218 8.73 -25.78 -10.06
CA ALA A 218 9.67 -26.17 -11.10
C ALA A 218 8.94 -26.62 -12.39
N ASP A 219 7.61 -26.54 -12.42
CA ASP A 219 6.78 -26.84 -13.59
C ASP A 219 6.59 -25.58 -14.45
N PRO A 220 7.04 -25.61 -15.73
CA PRO A 220 6.94 -24.45 -16.61
C PRO A 220 5.50 -24.01 -16.95
N GLU A 221 4.53 -24.92 -16.97
CA GLU A 221 3.12 -24.63 -17.27
C GLU A 221 2.39 -24.06 -16.05
N ILE A 222 2.68 -24.58 -14.85
CA ILE A 222 2.19 -23.99 -13.60
C ILE A 222 2.75 -22.57 -13.48
N TRP A 223 4.05 -22.38 -13.74
CA TRP A 223 4.70 -21.06 -13.71
C TRP A 223 3.99 -20.05 -14.62
N GLU A 224 3.75 -20.39 -15.89
CA GLU A 224 3.05 -19.52 -16.85
C GLU A 224 1.66 -19.10 -16.36
N ARG A 225 0.86 -20.06 -15.89
CA ARG A 225 -0.47 -19.77 -15.35
C ARG A 225 -0.41 -18.85 -14.14
N GLY A 226 0.54 -19.09 -13.23
CA GLY A 226 0.72 -18.25 -12.05
C GLY A 226 1.20 -16.85 -12.38
N VAL A 227 2.11 -16.70 -13.35
CA VAL A 227 2.54 -15.37 -13.85
C VAL A 227 1.37 -14.63 -14.49
N ALA A 228 0.56 -15.28 -15.33
CA ALA A 228 -0.59 -14.63 -15.96
C ALA A 228 -1.65 -14.18 -14.92
N LEU A 229 -1.98 -15.04 -13.96
CA LEU A 229 -2.88 -14.70 -12.85
C LEU A 229 -2.30 -13.56 -11.99
N GLY A 230 -1.00 -13.63 -11.71
CA GLY A 230 -0.24 -12.61 -11.01
C GLY A 230 -0.29 -11.24 -11.66
N GLY A 231 -0.07 -11.18 -12.97
CA GLY A 231 -0.18 -9.94 -13.75
C GLY A 231 -1.57 -9.33 -13.65
N ARG A 232 -2.62 -10.17 -13.68
CA ARG A 232 -4.01 -9.71 -13.47
C ARG A 232 -4.23 -9.15 -12.06
N LEU A 233 -3.70 -9.80 -11.03
CA LEU A 233 -3.77 -9.32 -9.64
C LEU A 233 -3.03 -7.99 -9.46
N LEU A 234 -1.82 -7.87 -10.01
CA LEU A 234 -1.03 -6.64 -9.97
C LEU A 234 -1.76 -5.48 -10.66
N TRP A 235 -2.35 -5.73 -11.83
CA TRP A 235 -3.17 -4.73 -12.54
C TRP A 235 -4.36 -4.26 -11.68
N LEU A 236 -5.05 -5.18 -10.99
CA LEU A 236 -6.16 -4.82 -10.09
C LEU A 236 -5.71 -4.05 -8.86
N TRP A 237 -4.66 -4.50 -8.17
CA TRP A 237 -4.14 -3.84 -6.96
C TRP A 237 -3.61 -2.42 -7.24
N THR A 238 -3.06 -2.22 -8.42
CA THR A 238 -2.58 -0.90 -8.89
C THR A 238 -3.63 -0.09 -9.62
N ARG A 239 -4.89 -0.55 -9.67
CA ARG A 239 -6.02 0.09 -10.37
C ARG A 239 -5.72 0.43 -11.83
N GLY A 240 -4.97 -0.42 -12.51
CA GLY A 240 -4.55 -0.28 -13.90
C GLY A 240 -3.27 0.52 -14.11
N ALA A 241 -2.63 1.03 -13.05
CA ALA A 241 -1.37 1.77 -13.18
C ALA A 241 -0.18 0.87 -13.53
N HIS A 242 -0.24 -0.43 -13.24
CA HIS A 242 0.77 -1.40 -13.68
C HIS A 242 0.28 -2.21 -14.86
N VAL A 243 1.07 -2.22 -15.94
CA VAL A 243 0.90 -3.08 -17.10
C VAL A 243 2.21 -3.82 -17.35
N ASP A 244 2.13 -5.14 -17.47
CA ASP A 244 3.30 -6.00 -17.71
C ASP A 244 4.09 -5.57 -18.96
N GLY A 245 5.41 -5.52 -18.85
CA GLY A 245 6.30 -5.22 -19.96
C GLY A 245 6.42 -3.74 -20.35
N THR A 246 5.64 -2.83 -19.76
CA THR A 246 5.82 -1.38 -19.94
C THR A 246 6.48 -0.74 -18.73
N PRO A 247 7.78 -0.40 -18.80
CA PRO A 247 8.42 0.32 -17.71
C PRO A 247 7.95 1.80 -17.74
N GLY A 248 7.39 2.28 -16.63
CA GLY A 248 7.03 3.69 -16.41
C GLY A 248 5.73 4.19 -17.06
N GLY A 249 4.80 3.29 -17.40
CA GLY A 249 3.50 3.69 -17.95
C GLY A 249 2.42 3.83 -16.88
N HIS A 250 2.28 5.02 -16.28
CA HIS A 250 0.99 5.38 -15.67
C HIS A 250 -0.01 5.68 -16.80
N GLY A 251 -0.78 4.67 -17.20
CA GLY A 251 -1.71 4.84 -18.33
C GLY A 251 -2.45 3.59 -18.79
N GLY A 252 -2.42 2.50 -18.02
CA GLY A 252 -3.23 1.32 -18.33
C GLY A 252 -4.73 1.60 -18.20
N GLU A 253 -5.54 0.81 -18.88
CA GLU A 253 -6.99 0.92 -18.76
C GLU A 253 -7.41 0.65 -17.31
N ARG A 254 -8.23 1.54 -16.73
CA ARG A 254 -8.77 1.33 -15.39
C ARG A 254 -9.66 0.08 -15.37
N PRO A 255 -9.69 -0.67 -14.25
CA PRO A 255 -10.60 -1.80 -14.11
C PRO A 255 -12.06 -1.44 -14.36
N ARG A 256 -12.73 -2.25 -15.17
CA ARG A 256 -14.16 -2.14 -15.50
C ARG A 256 -14.80 -3.50 -15.32
N MET A 257 -15.99 -3.53 -14.73
CA MET A 257 -16.80 -4.74 -14.68
C MET A 257 -17.25 -5.15 -16.09
N PRO A 258 -17.15 -6.43 -16.46
CA PRO A 258 -17.70 -6.94 -17.71
C PRO A 258 -19.25 -6.97 -17.68
N GLY A 259 -19.86 -7.12 -18.86
CA GLY A 259 -21.27 -7.53 -18.99
C GLY A 259 -22.32 -6.58 -18.38
N GLY A 260 -22.05 -5.27 -18.32
CA GLY A 260 -23.01 -4.30 -17.78
C GLY A 260 -23.19 -4.32 -16.26
N ARG A 261 -22.39 -5.10 -15.53
CA ARG A 261 -22.43 -5.19 -14.05
C ARG A 261 -21.65 -4.10 -13.34
N ARG A 262 -21.44 -2.95 -13.99
CA ARG A 262 -20.70 -1.83 -13.40
C ARG A 262 -21.49 -1.28 -12.21
N PRO A 263 -20.91 -1.12 -11.01
CA PRO A 263 -21.58 -0.43 -9.91
C PRO A 263 -21.91 1.01 -10.32
N TYR A 264 -23.12 1.48 -10.04
CA TYR A 264 -23.51 2.88 -10.19
C TYR A 264 -24.49 3.29 -9.09
N VAL A 265 -24.62 4.60 -8.89
CA VAL A 265 -25.50 5.18 -7.88
C VAL A 265 -26.95 5.03 -8.33
N ARG A 266 -27.72 4.18 -7.65
CA ARG A 266 -29.16 3.98 -7.87
C ARG A 266 -29.99 5.02 -7.13
N SER A 267 -29.60 5.33 -5.90
CA SER A 267 -30.20 6.38 -5.07
C SER A 267 -29.10 7.32 -4.62
N ALA A 268 -29.33 8.63 -4.79
CA ALA A 268 -28.33 9.64 -4.49
C ALA A 268 -27.81 9.52 -3.05
N LEU A 269 -26.51 9.69 -2.88
CA LEU A 269 -25.89 9.82 -1.56
C LEU A 269 -26.36 11.13 -0.90
N PRO A 270 -26.40 11.21 0.45
CA PRO A 270 -26.93 12.37 1.16
C PRO A 270 -26.33 13.69 0.66
N ALA A 271 -27.20 14.61 0.23
CA ALA A 271 -26.78 15.95 -0.21
C ALA A 271 -26.33 16.84 0.98
N ARG A 272 -26.71 16.46 2.20
CA ARG A 272 -26.32 17.13 3.45
C ARG A 272 -25.82 16.10 4.46
N GLY A 273 -24.78 16.47 5.21
CA GLY A 273 -24.16 15.57 6.18
C GLY A 273 -23.37 14.42 5.56
N LEU A 274 -22.94 13.52 6.44
CA LEU A 274 -22.30 12.25 6.10
C LEU A 274 -23.33 11.12 6.25
N PRO A 275 -23.26 10.04 5.45
CA PRO A 275 -24.10 8.88 5.66
C PRO A 275 -23.89 8.31 7.08
N PRO A 276 -24.96 8.00 7.84
CA PRO A 276 -24.84 7.57 9.23
C PRO A 276 -24.35 6.13 9.39
N SER A 277 -24.55 5.29 8.36
CA SER A 277 -24.23 3.87 8.39
C SER A 277 -23.87 3.33 7.01
N LEU A 278 -23.19 2.18 7.03
CA LEU A 278 -22.89 1.37 5.86
C LEU A 278 -23.59 0.02 6.03
N GLY A 279 -24.27 -0.46 4.99
CA GLY A 279 -24.93 -1.75 4.97
C GLY A 279 -24.86 -2.41 3.60
N TYR A 280 -25.30 -3.67 3.53
CA TYR A 280 -25.34 -4.43 2.29
C TYR A 280 -26.62 -5.26 2.21
N ASP A 281 -27.28 -5.17 1.08
CA ASP A 281 -28.45 -5.95 0.72
C ASP A 281 -28.02 -7.06 -0.25
N PRO A 282 -28.04 -8.34 0.17
CA PRO A 282 -27.64 -9.46 -0.68
C PRO A 282 -28.66 -9.80 -1.76
N GLU A 283 -29.94 -9.48 -1.57
CA GLU A 283 -31.00 -9.79 -2.54
C GLU A 283 -30.92 -8.84 -3.74
N GLU A 284 -30.69 -7.55 -3.47
CA GLU A 284 -30.59 -6.49 -4.48
C GLU A 284 -29.15 -6.28 -5.00
N GLU A 285 -28.18 -7.05 -4.49
CA GLU A 285 -26.74 -6.82 -4.68
C GLU A 285 -26.40 -5.33 -4.49
N ALA A 286 -26.81 -4.74 -3.37
CA ALA A 286 -26.76 -3.30 -3.18
C ALA A 286 -25.98 -2.88 -1.94
N LEU A 287 -25.02 -1.97 -2.12
CA LEU A 287 -24.37 -1.28 -1.01
C LEU A 287 -25.25 -0.10 -0.57
N LEU A 288 -25.57 -0.05 0.72
CA LEU A 288 -26.42 0.95 1.35
C LEU A 288 -25.55 1.94 2.14
N LEU A 289 -25.75 3.24 1.89
CA LEU A 289 -25.05 4.33 2.57
C LEU A 289 -26.08 5.30 3.14
N GLY A 290 -26.62 5.00 4.32
CA GLY A 290 -27.85 5.62 4.81
C GLY A 290 -28.99 5.41 3.80
N ASP A 291 -29.57 6.51 3.31
CA ASP A 291 -30.62 6.49 2.27
C ASP A 291 -30.08 6.30 0.84
N GLY A 292 -28.76 6.41 0.65
CA GLY A 292 -28.10 6.25 -0.63
C GLY A 292 -27.86 4.78 -1.00
N ARG A 293 -27.81 4.49 -2.30
CA ARG A 293 -27.71 3.12 -2.82
C ARG A 293 -26.79 3.01 -4.02
N ILE A 294 -25.90 2.03 -4.02
CA ILE A 294 -25.06 1.64 -5.16
C ILE A 294 -25.33 0.18 -5.52
N SER A 295 -25.63 -0.10 -6.79
CA SER A 295 -25.90 -1.45 -7.30
C SER A 295 -25.54 -1.54 -8.79
N PRO A 296 -25.19 -2.72 -9.32
CA PRO A 296 -24.95 -3.97 -8.59
C PRO A 296 -23.57 -3.96 -7.89
N VAL A 297 -23.51 -4.61 -6.72
CA VAL A 297 -22.31 -4.86 -5.93
C VAL A 297 -22.31 -6.34 -5.57
N PRO A 298 -21.47 -7.17 -6.20
CA PRO A 298 -21.39 -8.59 -5.88
C PRO A 298 -21.01 -8.81 -4.41
N ALA A 299 -21.57 -9.86 -3.79
CA ALA A 299 -21.30 -10.20 -2.39
C ALA A 299 -19.79 -10.37 -2.11
N GLY A 300 -19.03 -10.88 -3.07
CA GLY A 300 -17.58 -11.02 -2.97
C GLY A 300 -16.83 -9.69 -2.78
N ALA A 301 -17.37 -8.57 -3.27
CA ALA A 301 -16.82 -7.23 -3.01
C ALA A 301 -17.13 -6.75 -1.58
N TRP A 302 -18.36 -7.03 -1.12
CA TRP A 302 -18.78 -6.73 0.25
C TRP A 302 -17.99 -7.53 1.29
N ASP A 303 -17.83 -8.82 1.07
CA ASP A 303 -17.14 -9.76 1.97
C ASP A 303 -15.62 -9.74 1.84
N PHE A 304 -15.08 -8.81 1.05
CA PHE A 304 -13.63 -8.74 0.86
C PHE A 304 -12.92 -8.23 2.13
N HIS A 305 -12.00 -9.07 2.63
CA HIS A 305 -11.18 -8.77 3.79
C HIS A 305 -9.70 -8.64 3.40
N ALA A 306 -9.02 -7.68 4.01
CA ALA A 306 -7.58 -7.50 3.90
C ALA A 306 -7.05 -6.81 5.15
N GLY A 307 -5.84 -7.20 5.60
CA GLY A 307 -5.26 -6.64 6.82
C GLY A 307 -6.10 -6.88 8.09
N GLY A 308 -6.91 -7.94 8.09
CA GLY A 308 -7.77 -8.36 9.21
C GLY A 308 -9.03 -7.52 9.43
N VAL A 309 -9.48 -6.77 8.42
CA VAL A 309 -10.75 -6.02 8.45
C VAL A 309 -11.49 -6.15 7.13
N ARG A 310 -12.81 -5.94 7.12
CA ARG A 310 -13.58 -5.77 5.89
C ARG A 310 -13.20 -4.44 5.25
N VAL A 311 -12.81 -4.48 3.98
CA VAL A 311 -12.19 -3.32 3.31
C VAL A 311 -13.17 -2.14 3.20
N LEU A 312 -14.43 -2.39 2.81
CA LEU A 312 -15.42 -1.33 2.62
C LEU A 312 -15.82 -0.64 3.93
N GLU A 313 -15.95 -1.39 5.02
CA GLU A 313 -16.24 -0.83 6.35
C GLU A 313 -15.10 0.07 6.82
N ALA A 314 -13.84 -0.39 6.70
CA ALA A 314 -12.67 0.41 7.07
C ALA A 314 -12.55 1.68 6.21
N TRP A 315 -12.78 1.57 4.90
CA TRP A 315 -12.75 2.69 3.97
C TRP A 315 -13.83 3.74 4.27
N PHE A 316 -15.03 3.29 4.63
CA PHE A 316 -16.16 4.16 5.02
C PHE A 316 -15.88 4.86 6.35
N ALA A 317 -15.47 4.10 7.38
CA ALA A 317 -15.17 4.64 8.70
C ALA A 317 -14.10 5.73 8.67
N ALA A 318 -13.09 5.62 7.79
CA ALA A 318 -12.07 6.64 7.61
C ALA A 318 -12.62 7.99 7.12
N ARG A 319 -13.73 7.97 6.35
CA ARG A 319 -14.40 9.16 5.78
C ARG A 319 -15.48 9.69 6.69
N THR A 320 -16.24 8.84 7.36
CA THR A 320 -17.32 9.27 8.25
C THR A 320 -16.87 9.56 9.67
N GLY A 321 -15.76 8.98 10.12
CA GLY A 321 -15.27 9.14 11.50
C GLY A 321 -16.00 8.27 12.50
N THR A 322 -16.71 7.25 12.03
CA THR A 322 -17.40 6.25 12.86
C THR A 322 -16.42 5.28 13.56
N SER A 323 -15.12 5.58 13.57
CA SER A 323 -14.14 4.81 14.34
C SER A 323 -14.23 5.13 15.83
N ALA A 324 -13.91 4.17 16.69
CA ALA A 324 -14.00 4.30 18.15
C ALA A 324 -13.19 5.47 18.75
N ASP A 325 -12.18 5.98 18.05
CA ASP A 325 -11.37 7.12 18.49
C ASP A 325 -11.94 8.44 17.95
N GLU A 326 -12.86 9.06 18.69
CA GLU A 326 -13.32 10.41 18.37
C GLU A 326 -12.18 11.43 18.59
N PRO A 327 -11.93 12.32 17.60
CA PRO A 327 -10.90 13.34 17.77
C PRO A 327 -11.34 14.35 18.81
N GLU A 328 -10.42 14.71 19.71
CA GLU A 328 -10.61 15.79 20.67
C GLU A 328 -11.14 17.08 20.00
N PRO A 329 -12.21 17.69 20.53
CA PRO A 329 -12.74 18.95 20.03
C PRO A 329 -11.67 20.05 19.96
N GLY A 330 -11.65 20.79 18.85
CA GLY A 330 -10.66 21.86 18.62
C GLY A 330 -9.27 21.38 18.19
N SER A 331 -9.03 20.06 18.11
CA SER A 331 -7.78 19.53 17.54
C SER A 331 -7.78 19.58 16.01
N LEU A 332 -6.59 19.54 15.40
CA LEU A 332 -6.47 19.45 13.93
C LEU A 332 -7.13 18.18 13.38
N ALA A 333 -7.15 17.09 14.14
CA ALA A 333 -7.80 15.84 13.71
C ALA A 333 -9.34 15.97 13.64
N ALA A 334 -9.93 16.89 14.42
CA ALA A 334 -11.37 17.18 14.41
C ALA A 334 -11.79 17.99 13.17
N LEU A 335 -10.85 18.67 12.50
CA LEU A 335 -11.11 19.29 11.19
C LEU A 335 -11.31 18.19 10.15
N ARG A 336 -12.55 18.02 9.70
CA ARG A 336 -12.99 16.99 8.75
C ARG A 336 -14.11 17.54 7.86
N PRO A 337 -14.35 16.95 6.68
CA PRO A 337 -15.49 17.34 5.85
C PRO A 337 -16.81 17.10 6.56
N ALA A 338 -17.71 18.07 6.52
CA ALA A 338 -19.06 17.96 7.08
C ALA A 338 -20.06 17.25 6.15
N HIS A 339 -19.66 17.02 4.89
CA HIS A 339 -20.51 16.52 3.81
C HIS A 339 -19.80 15.43 3.03
N TRP A 340 -20.57 14.56 2.39
CA TRP A 340 -20.04 13.59 1.44
C TRP A 340 -19.46 14.28 0.20
N LEU A 341 -18.21 13.97 -0.15
CA LEU A 341 -17.55 14.53 -1.33
C LEU A 341 -17.83 13.71 -2.59
N GLN A 342 -17.98 14.36 -3.74
CA GLN A 342 -18.25 13.68 -5.01
C GLN A 342 -17.09 12.74 -5.41
N GLU A 343 -15.87 13.13 -5.09
CA GLU A 343 -14.66 12.35 -5.33
C GLU A 343 -14.71 11.02 -4.58
N TRP A 344 -15.28 10.99 -3.37
CA TRP A 344 -15.42 9.75 -2.60
C TRP A 344 -16.40 8.77 -3.25
N THR A 345 -17.45 9.26 -3.91
CA THR A 345 -18.32 8.41 -4.72
C THR A 345 -17.53 7.75 -5.85
N SER A 346 -16.71 8.52 -6.56
CA SER A 346 -15.89 8.01 -7.68
C SER A 346 -14.86 6.98 -7.19
N GLU A 347 -14.19 7.27 -6.08
CA GLU A 347 -13.25 6.34 -5.43
C GLU A 347 -13.94 5.05 -4.95
N LEU A 348 -15.16 5.16 -4.40
CA LEU A 348 -15.94 4.02 -3.94
C LEU A 348 -16.35 3.12 -5.10
N LEU A 349 -16.84 3.68 -6.21
CA LEU A 349 -17.22 2.90 -7.40
C LEU A 349 -16.01 2.16 -8.01
N GLU A 350 -14.84 2.80 -8.02
CA GLU A 350 -13.60 2.16 -8.44
C GLU A 350 -13.19 1.04 -7.48
N LEU A 351 -13.22 1.30 -6.17
CA LEU A 351 -12.91 0.30 -5.15
C LEU A 351 -13.84 -0.92 -5.26
N LEU A 352 -15.15 -0.71 -5.37
CA LEU A 352 -16.13 -1.79 -5.54
C LEU A 352 -15.83 -2.64 -6.77
N THR A 353 -15.48 -2.00 -7.89
CA THR A 353 -15.08 -2.70 -9.12
C THR A 353 -13.83 -3.56 -8.89
N VAL A 354 -12.80 -3.00 -8.25
CA VAL A 354 -11.56 -3.71 -7.96
C VAL A 354 -11.81 -4.91 -7.03
N LEU A 355 -12.56 -4.73 -5.95
CA LEU A 355 -12.86 -5.79 -4.98
C LEU A 355 -13.72 -6.89 -5.61
N ALA A 356 -14.70 -6.54 -6.44
CA ALA A 356 -15.51 -7.51 -7.18
C ALA A 356 -14.63 -8.38 -8.09
N LEU A 357 -13.79 -7.76 -8.93
CA LEU A 357 -12.89 -8.48 -9.83
C LEU A 357 -11.86 -9.34 -9.08
N LEU A 358 -11.33 -8.85 -7.95
CA LEU A 358 -10.44 -9.65 -7.10
C LEU A 358 -11.16 -10.86 -6.51
N SER A 359 -12.44 -10.70 -6.12
CA SER A 359 -13.23 -11.80 -5.57
C SER A 359 -13.47 -12.91 -6.61
N GLU A 360 -13.66 -12.54 -7.89
CA GLU A 360 -13.83 -13.47 -9.02
C GLU A 360 -12.57 -14.32 -9.28
N LEU A 361 -11.38 -13.80 -8.97
CA LEU A 361 -10.09 -14.50 -9.16
C LEU A 361 -9.75 -15.48 -8.02
N ARG A 362 -10.50 -15.48 -6.91
CA ARG A 362 -10.19 -16.34 -5.74
C ARG A 362 -10.19 -17.85 -6.05
N PRO A 363 -11.12 -18.40 -6.86
CA PRO A 363 -11.08 -19.81 -7.25
C PRO A 363 -9.79 -20.15 -8.00
N GLN A 364 -9.40 -19.32 -8.98
CA GLN A 364 -8.16 -19.52 -9.76
C GLN A 364 -6.90 -19.44 -8.89
N CYS A 365 -6.89 -18.56 -7.87
CA CYS A 365 -5.79 -18.52 -6.89
C CYS A 365 -5.72 -19.83 -6.08
N THR A 366 -6.87 -20.37 -5.66
CA THR A 366 -6.95 -21.64 -4.93
C THR A 366 -6.48 -22.81 -5.80
N GLU A 367 -6.91 -22.87 -7.06
CA GLU A 367 -6.49 -23.89 -8.04
C GLU A 367 -4.98 -23.83 -8.30
N LEU A 368 -4.42 -22.62 -8.46
CA LEU A 368 -2.97 -22.44 -8.62
C LEU A 368 -2.20 -22.94 -7.40
N GLN A 369 -2.69 -22.64 -6.18
CA GLN A 369 -2.06 -23.10 -4.94
C GLN A 369 -2.07 -24.62 -4.84
N GLN A 370 -3.20 -25.27 -5.16
CA GLN A 370 -3.31 -26.73 -5.20
C GLN A 370 -2.37 -27.34 -6.23
N ALA A 371 -2.39 -26.84 -7.47
CA ALA A 371 -1.49 -27.31 -8.52
C ALA A 371 -0.01 -27.14 -8.14
N THR A 372 0.34 -26.04 -7.49
CA THR A 372 1.71 -25.81 -7.01
C THR A 372 2.08 -26.77 -5.88
N ASP A 373 1.17 -27.05 -4.95
CA ASP A 373 1.38 -27.98 -3.83
C ASP A 373 1.50 -29.45 -4.28
N ASP A 374 0.79 -29.84 -5.34
CA ASP A 374 0.82 -31.19 -5.92
C ASP A 374 1.94 -31.38 -6.96
N GLY A 375 2.43 -30.28 -7.54
CA GLY A 375 3.47 -30.27 -8.58
C GLY A 375 4.90 -30.26 -8.05
N PRO A 376 5.90 -30.32 -8.95
CA PRO A 376 7.30 -30.20 -8.56
C PRO A 376 7.58 -28.78 -8.04
N GLN A 377 8.19 -28.68 -6.85
CA GLN A 377 8.55 -27.41 -6.23
C GLN A 377 10.06 -27.21 -6.17
N LEU A 378 10.46 -25.94 -6.09
CA LEU A 378 11.80 -25.51 -5.74
C LEU A 378 11.81 -25.09 -4.27
N ALA A 379 12.41 -25.92 -3.43
CA ALA A 379 12.38 -25.73 -1.98
C ALA A 379 13.48 -24.75 -1.50
N ALA A 380 13.31 -24.21 -0.29
CA ALA A 380 14.29 -23.29 0.32
C ALA A 380 15.69 -23.92 0.50
N TYR A 381 15.79 -25.25 0.68
CA TYR A 381 17.09 -25.93 0.78
C TYR A 381 17.84 -25.96 -0.56
N GLU A 382 17.13 -26.03 -1.69
CA GLU A 382 17.76 -25.97 -3.03
C GLU A 382 18.34 -24.58 -3.29
N LEU A 383 17.65 -23.52 -2.85
CA LEU A 383 18.16 -22.16 -2.92
C LEU A 383 19.43 -21.97 -2.07
N ARG A 384 19.48 -22.61 -0.89
CA ARG A 384 20.68 -22.64 -0.03
C ARG A 384 21.83 -23.40 -0.70
N ALA A 385 21.55 -24.58 -1.26
CA ALA A 385 22.54 -25.38 -1.97
C ALA A 385 23.11 -24.64 -3.20
N ALA A 386 22.30 -23.81 -3.86
CA ALA A 386 22.72 -22.95 -4.97
C ALA A 386 23.44 -21.66 -4.52
N GLY A 387 23.62 -21.42 -3.22
CA GLY A 387 24.28 -20.21 -2.70
C GLY A 387 23.47 -18.93 -2.85
N ILE A 388 22.16 -19.02 -3.09
CA ILE A 388 21.25 -17.87 -3.19
C ILE A 388 20.82 -17.39 -1.81
N LEU A 389 20.63 -18.34 -0.88
CA LEU A 389 20.24 -18.07 0.51
C LEU A 389 21.36 -18.43 1.50
N PRO A 390 21.60 -17.60 2.54
CA PRO A 390 20.96 -16.29 2.76
C PRO A 390 21.45 -15.24 1.74
N ALA A 391 20.59 -14.27 1.43
CA ALA A 391 20.97 -13.16 0.57
C ALA A 391 22.15 -12.36 1.18
N PRO A 392 23.05 -11.80 0.36
CA PRO A 392 24.18 -11.03 0.86
C PRO A 392 23.71 -9.72 1.52
N VAL A 393 24.46 -9.24 2.52
CA VAL A 393 24.11 -8.07 3.35
C VAL A 393 23.73 -6.83 2.55
N PHE A 394 24.41 -6.58 1.42
CA PHE A 394 24.12 -5.42 0.57
C PHE A 394 22.70 -5.46 -0.02
N ALA A 395 22.14 -6.65 -0.27
CA ALA A 395 20.82 -6.82 -0.87
C ALA A 395 19.68 -6.44 0.11
N HIS A 396 19.96 -6.37 1.41
CA HIS A 396 18.99 -5.99 2.44
C HIS A 396 18.81 -4.47 2.60
N ARG A 397 19.45 -3.65 1.77
CA ARG A 397 19.47 -2.19 1.88
C ARG A 397 19.11 -1.55 0.53
N PRO A 398 18.64 -0.29 0.52
CA PRO A 398 18.61 0.48 -0.73
C PRO A 398 20.01 0.47 -1.35
N ALA A 399 20.09 0.57 -2.68
CA ALA A 399 21.39 0.81 -3.29
C ALA A 399 21.88 2.21 -2.89
N SER A 400 23.19 2.43 -2.84
CA SER A 400 23.71 3.78 -2.58
C SER A 400 23.31 4.70 -3.73
N VAL A 401 22.31 5.54 -3.51
CA VAL A 401 21.82 6.56 -4.43
C VAL A 401 22.29 7.90 -3.88
N LEU A 402 23.29 8.51 -4.52
CA LEU A 402 23.77 9.87 -4.22
C LEU A 402 23.20 10.91 -5.19
N ASP A 403 22.28 10.52 -6.07
CA ASP A 403 21.85 11.35 -7.20
C ASP A 403 20.81 12.42 -6.82
N HIS A 404 20.31 12.44 -5.57
CA HIS A 404 19.30 13.41 -5.13
C HIS A 404 19.95 14.49 -4.26
N HIS A 405 19.78 15.75 -4.67
CA HIS A 405 20.11 16.90 -3.83
C HIS A 405 19.08 17.00 -2.70
N GLU A 406 19.42 16.40 -1.56
CA GLU A 406 18.61 16.46 -0.34
C GLU A 406 19.10 17.63 0.52
N GLU A 407 18.22 18.60 0.77
CA GLU A 407 18.49 19.64 1.76
C GLU A 407 18.48 19.00 3.16
N GLY A 408 19.59 19.10 3.88
CA GLY A 408 19.72 18.67 5.25
C GLY A 408 19.02 19.62 6.23
N PRO A 409 19.05 19.30 7.54
CA PRO A 409 18.39 20.10 8.56
C PRO A 409 18.80 21.57 8.51
N GLU A 410 17.83 22.49 8.57
CA GLU A 410 18.08 23.94 8.56
C GLU A 410 18.89 24.44 7.34
N GLY A 411 18.63 23.91 6.14
CA GLY A 411 19.27 24.40 4.90
C GLY A 411 20.66 23.84 4.63
N GLN A 412 21.11 22.85 5.39
CA GLN A 412 22.45 22.28 5.24
C GLN A 412 22.54 21.39 4.01
N PHE A 413 23.31 21.78 2.99
CA PHE A 413 23.66 20.85 1.92
C PHE A 413 24.93 20.09 2.30
N ALA A 414 24.93 18.77 2.12
CA ALA A 414 26.18 18.02 2.13
C ALA A 414 27.00 18.49 0.91
N LEU A 415 28.20 19.01 1.16
CA LEU A 415 29.18 19.22 0.09
C LEU A 415 29.53 17.83 -0.47
N LEU A 416 29.04 17.53 -1.68
CA LEU A 416 29.37 16.30 -2.41
C LEU A 416 30.79 16.36 -2.97
#